data_AF-A0A2E8A0C1-F1
#
_entry.id   AF-A0A2E8A0C1-F1
#
_cell.length_a   1.000
_cell.length_b   1.000
_cell.length_c   1.000
_cell.angle_alpha   90.00
_cell.angle_beta   90.00
_cell.angle_gamma   90.00
#
_symmetry.space_group_name_H-M   'P 1'
#
loop_
_entity.id
_entity.type
_entity.pdbx_description
1 polymer ?
#
loop_
_entity_poly.entity_id
_entity_poly.type
_entity_poly.pdbx_seq_one_letter_code
_entity_poly.pdbx_strand_id
1 'polypeptide(L)' 'MTQMSGAAFLAETMHGYGVTHFFFMPVIVDDAMPHMEKLGITRVMAHSEKPAAYMADGYARVKGSVGF' A
#
# COMPACT_ATOMS: atom_id res chain seq x y z
N MET A 1 -17.11 -11.82 18.40
CA MET A 1 -17.04 -10.61 17.56
C MET A 1 -15.62 -10.50 17.05
N THR A 2 -15.38 -10.54 15.74
CA THR A 2 -14.08 -10.19 15.17
C THR A 2 -13.99 -8.67 15.13
N GLN A 3 -13.19 -8.10 16.03
CA GLN A 3 -13.07 -6.64 16.22
C GLN A 3 -12.41 -5.92 15.03
N MET A 4 -11.75 -6.64 14.12
CA MET A 4 -11.00 -6.08 12.98
C MET A 4 -11.01 -7.06 11.80
N SER A 5 -11.18 -6.55 10.58
CA SER A 5 -11.05 -7.35 9.35
C SER A 5 -9.58 -7.48 8.94
N GLY A 6 -9.23 -8.50 8.15
CA GLY A 6 -7.88 -8.63 7.60
C GLY A 6 -7.47 -7.44 6.71
N ALA A 7 -8.42 -6.87 5.98
CA ALA A 7 -8.24 -5.68 5.17
C ALA A 7 -7.88 -4.43 6.01
N ALA A 8 -8.61 -4.21 7.10
CA ALA A 8 -8.32 -3.14 8.05
C ALA A 8 -6.94 -3.36 8.71
N PHE A 9 -6.66 -4.60 9.15
CA PHE A 9 -5.38 -4.96 9.73
C PHE A 9 -4.20 -4.66 8.79
N LEU A 10 -4.30 -5.03 7.52
CA LEU A 10 -3.25 -4.77 6.52
C LEU A 10 -3.01 -3.27 6.35
N ALA A 11 -4.07 -2.49 6.15
CA ALA A 11 -3.97 -1.05 5.96
C ALA A 11 -3.41 -0.33 7.20
N GLU A 12 -3.89 -0.68 8.39
CA GLU A 12 -3.41 -0.13 9.67
C GLU A 12 -1.95 -0.51 9.93
N THR A 13 -1.56 -1.74 9.61
CA THR A 13 -0.17 -2.19 9.74
C THR A 13 0.76 -1.39 8.82
N MET A 14 0.39 -1.24 7.54
CA MET A 14 1.16 -0.44 6.58
C MET A 14 1.29 1.02 7.03
N HIS A 15 0.19 1.62 7.47
CA HIS A 15 0.19 2.98 8.02
C HIS A 15 1.11 3.09 9.26
N GLY A 16 1.03 2.14 10.19
CA GLY A 16 1.87 2.10 11.39
C GLY A 16 3.37 1.97 11.10
N TYR A 17 3.75 1.30 10.00
CA TYR A 17 5.13 1.25 9.51
C TYR A 17 5.56 2.51 8.72
N GLY A 18 4.69 3.51 8.59
CA GLY A 18 4.99 4.75 7.87
C GLY A 18 4.93 4.62 6.35
N VAL A 19 4.25 3.59 5.82
CA VAL A 19 3.95 3.51 4.38
C VAL A 19 3.04 4.67 4.02
N THR A 20 3.47 5.46 3.03
CA THR A 20 2.66 6.57 2.51
C THR A 20 2.17 6.35 1.10
N HIS A 21 2.78 5.43 0.34
CA HIS A 21 2.44 5.14 -1.06
C HIS A 21 2.38 3.62 -1.26
N PHE A 22 1.32 3.17 -1.94
CA PHE A 22 1.09 1.79 -2.34
C PHE A 22 1.08 1.67 -3.88
N PHE A 23 2.08 1.01 -4.46
CA PHE A 23 2.23 0.75 -5.89
C PHE A 23 1.72 -0.65 -6.22
N PHE A 24 0.71 -0.76 -7.08
CA PHE A 24 0.00 -2.03 -7.23
C PHE A 24 -0.56 -2.27 -8.63
N MET A 25 -0.85 -3.54 -8.92
CA MET A 25 -1.75 -3.96 -10.01
C MET A 25 -3.04 -4.52 -9.39
N PRO A 26 -4.23 -4.19 -9.90
CA PRO A 26 -5.50 -4.47 -9.21
C PRO A 26 -5.97 -5.92 -9.34
N VAL A 27 -5.31 -6.86 -8.65
CA VAL A 27 -5.76 -8.27 -8.51
C VAL A 27 -5.66 -8.81 -7.10
N ILE A 28 -5.06 -8.06 -6.18
CA ILE A 28 -4.87 -8.44 -4.78
C ILE A 28 -5.34 -7.33 -3.84
N VAL A 29 -5.76 -7.73 -2.63
CA VAL A 29 -6.02 -6.86 -1.48
C VAL A 29 -6.97 -5.68 -1.77
N ASP A 30 -7.98 -5.91 -2.61
CA ASP A 30 -8.98 -4.93 -3.01
C ASP A 30 -9.76 -4.36 -1.82
N ASP A 31 -10.17 -5.22 -0.89
CA ASP A 31 -10.86 -4.81 0.34
C ASP A 31 -10.01 -3.89 1.24
N ALA A 32 -8.68 -3.94 1.16
CA ALA A 32 -7.78 -3.10 1.97
C ALA A 32 -7.60 -1.70 1.38
N MET A 33 -7.78 -1.53 0.07
CA MET A 33 -7.54 -0.26 -0.61
C MET A 33 -8.37 0.92 -0.06
N PRO A 34 -9.69 0.78 0.24
CA PRO A 34 -10.45 1.85 0.86
C PRO A 34 -9.97 2.22 2.27
N HIS A 35 -9.42 1.26 3.02
CA HIS A 35 -8.84 1.53 4.34
C HIS A 35 -7.53 2.30 4.22
N MET A 36 -6.67 1.91 3.27
CA MET A 36 -5.43 2.62 2.96
C MET A 36 -5.69 4.08 2.59
N GLU A 37 -6.68 4.33 1.74
CA GLU A 37 -7.07 5.68 1.33
C GLU A 37 -7.56 6.53 2.52
N LYS A 38 -8.39 5.95 3.41
CA LYS A 38 -8.83 6.62 4.65
C LYS A 38 -7.66 6.97 5.58
N LEU A 39 -6.61 6.16 5.59
CA LEU A 39 -5.37 6.38 6.36
C LEU A 39 -4.37 7.32 5.66
N GLY A 40 -4.74 7.88 4.50
CA GLY A 40 -3.90 8.82 3.74
C GLY A 40 -2.80 8.16 2.91
N ILE A 41 -2.84 6.83 2.73
CA ILE A 41 -1.91 6.13 1.85
C ILE A 41 -2.33 6.36 0.40
N THR A 42 -1.43 6.93 -0.40
CA THR A 42 -1.65 7.19 -1.82
C THR A 42 -1.55 5.88 -2.61
N ARG A 43 -2.59 5.53 -3.35
CA ARG A 43 -2.63 4.32 -4.20
C ARG A 43 -2.21 4.67 -5.62
N VAL A 44 -1.18 4.00 -6.14
CA VAL A 44 -0.62 4.23 -7.48
C VAL A 44 -0.74 2.94 -8.29
N MET A 45 -1.67 2.94 -9.23
CA MET A 45 -1.91 1.77 -10.08
C MET A 45 -0.89 1.71 -11.23
N ALA A 46 -0.28 0.55 -11.42
CA ALA A 46 0.56 0.22 -12.57
C ALA A 46 -0.15 -0.77 -13.50
N HIS A 47 0.31 -0.84 -14.75
CA HIS A 47 -0.21 -1.79 -15.74
C HIS A 47 0.36 -3.21 -15.60
N SER A 48 1.38 -3.41 -14.77
CA SER A 48 1.92 -4.73 -14.41
C SER A 48 2.67 -4.65 -13.08
N GLU A 49 2.88 -5.80 -12.44
CA GLU A 49 3.52 -5.88 -11.13
C GLU A 49 5.01 -5.50 -11.18
N LYS A 50 5.70 -5.79 -12.29
CA LYS A 50 7.13 -5.49 -12.44
C LYS A 50 7.43 -3.98 -12.36
N PRO A 51 6.73 -3.09 -13.11
CA PRO A 51 6.82 -1.65 -12.91
C PRO A 51 6.44 -1.20 -11.50
N ALA A 52 5.38 -1.77 -10.89
CA ALA A 52 5.00 -1.41 -9.52
C ALA A 52 6.15 -1.65 -8.53
N ALA A 53 6.83 -2.79 -8.64
CA ALA A 53 8.00 -3.11 -7.82
C ALA A 53 9.16 -2.12 -8.04
N TYR A 54 9.45 -1.72 -9.28
CA TYR A 54 10.49 -0.72 -9.55
C TYR A 54 10.10 0.69 -9.07
N MET A 55 8.82 1.05 -9.13
CA MET A 55 8.33 2.31 -8.57
C MET A 55 8.48 2.33 -7.04
N ALA A 56 8.14 1.23 -6.36
CA ALA A 56 8.33 1.10 -4.92
C ALA A 56 9.82 1.19 -4.51
N ASP A 57 10.72 0.49 -5.22
CA ASP A 57 12.18 0.57 -4.98
C ASP A 57 12.72 1.98 -5.24
N GLY A 58 12.36 2.61 -6.36
CA GLY A 58 12.76 3.97 -6.70
C GLY A 58 12.25 4.99 -5.67
N TYR A 59 10.98 4.91 -5.29
CA TYR A 59 10.38 5.74 -4.26
C TYR A 59 11.13 5.60 -2.94
N ALA A 60 11.41 4.37 -2.52
CA ALA A 60 12.08 4.11 -1.25
C ALA A 60 13.51 4.67 -1.21
N ARG A 61 14.27 4.52 -2.29
CA ARG A 61 15.63 5.07 -2.41
C ARG A 61 15.67 6.58 -2.36
N VAL A 62 14.76 7.24 -3.09
CA VAL A 62 14.73 8.71 -3.18
C VAL A 62 14.22 9.33 -1.89
N LYS A 63 13.16 8.77 -1.30
CA LYS A 63 12.57 9.28 -0.06
C LYS A 63 13.36 8.91 1.19
N GLY A 64 14.11 7.81 1.15
CA GLY A 64 14.78 7.25 2.34
C GLY A 64 13.79 6.63 3.33
N SER A 65 12.62 6.20 2.88
CA SER A 65 11.60 5.52 3.68
C SER A 65 11.03 4.33 2.92
N VAL A 66 10.22 3.49 3.56
CA VAL A 66 9.57 2.38 2.86
C VAL A 66 8.63 2.90 1.75
N GLY A 67 8.62 2.20 0.62
CA GLY A 67 7.58 2.22 -0.41
C GLY A 67 7.04 0.80 -0.54
N PHE A 68 5.72 0.64 -0.64
CA PHE A 68 5.08 -0.67 -0.72
C PHE A 68 4.38 -0.84 -2.06
#